data_AF-A0A372IGI0-F1
#
_entry.id   AF-A0A372IGI0-F1
#
_cell.length_a   1.000
_cell.length_b   1.000
_cell.length_c   1.000
_cell.angle_alpha   90.00
_cell.angle_beta   90.00
_cell.angle_gamma   90.00
#
_symmetry.space_group_name_H-M   'P 1'
#
loop_
_entity.id
_entity.type
_entity.pdbx_description
1 polymer ?
#
loop_
_entity_poly.entity_id
_entity_poly.type
_entity_poly.pdbx_seq_one_letter_code
_entity_poly.pdbx_strand_id
1 'polypeptide(L)'
;MKYLIVPVVLLLAACDSPAPAMMGQTPRYITVDGIDFTIRVRDTRVEAIRTTMMPDPSIGRVYPRALHAMQEASGCRVVEDSLRGDVAVMRADLDCG
;
A
#
# COMPACT_ATOMS: atom_id res chain seq x y z
N MET A 1 19.40 15.40 24.76
CA MET A 1 18.69 15.85 23.55
C MET A 1 19.09 15.08 22.29
N LYS A 2 20.39 14.86 21.99
CA LYS A 2 20.82 14.08 20.81
C LYS A 2 20.35 12.61 20.80
N TYR A 3 20.25 11.98 21.97
CA TYR A 3 19.82 10.58 22.14
C TYR A 3 18.32 10.34 21.97
N LEU A 4 17.50 11.40 21.95
CA LEU A 4 16.04 11.30 21.79
C LEU A 4 15.61 11.36 20.31
N ILE A 5 16.51 11.77 19.41
CA ILE A 5 16.24 11.87 17.97
C ILE A 5 16.20 10.47 17.33
N VAL A 6 17.08 9.57 17.73
CA VAL A 6 17.17 8.20 17.18
C VAL A 6 15.88 7.39 17.38
N PRO A 7 15.29 7.27 18.59
CA PRO A 7 14.05 6.51 18.77
C PRO A 7 12.85 7.15 18.06
N VAL A 8 12.83 8.48 17.93
CA VAL A 8 11.76 9.19 17.20
C VAL A 8 11.81 8.87 15.72
N VAL A 9 12.98 8.89 15.08
CA VAL A 9 13.12 8.56 13.65
C VAL A 9 12.70 7.12 13.35
N LEU A 10 13.01 6.17 14.24
CA LEU A 10 12.58 4.78 14.13
C LEU A 10 11.05 4.61 14.19
N LEU A 11 10.36 5.41 15.01
CA LEU A 11 8.89 5.36 15.13
C LEU A 11 8.18 5.84 13.84
N LEU A 12 8.73 6.84 13.14
CA LEU A 12 8.12 7.31 11.88
C LEU A 12 8.23 6.28 10.75
N ALA A 13 9.30 5.47 10.73
CA ALA A 13 9.49 4.44 9.70
C ALA A 13 8.50 3.26 9.83
N ALA A 14 7.90 3.06 11.01
CA ALA A 14 6.96 1.95 11.24
C ALA A 14 5.59 2.16 10.57
N CYS A 15 5.24 3.40 10.21
CA CYS A 15 3.92 3.75 9.68
C CYS A 15 3.66 3.22 8.25
N ASP A 16 4.73 2.92 7.49
CA ASP A 16 4.69 2.29 6.16
C ASP A 16 5.50 0.99 6.16
N SER A 17 5.24 0.14 7.14
CA SER A 17 5.88 -1.17 7.24
C SER A 17 5.15 -2.20 6.36
N PRO A 18 5.85 -2.92 5.46
CA PRO A 18 5.24 -3.96 4.65
C PRO A 18 4.80 -5.15 5.49
N ALA A 19 3.81 -5.92 5.01
CA ALA A 19 3.55 -7.23 5.59
C ALA A 19 4.81 -8.13 5.51
N PRO A 20 4.99 -9.10 6.42
CA PRO A 20 6.13 -10.03 6.37
C PRO A 20 6.32 -10.70 5.00
N ALA A 21 5.23 -11.02 4.31
CA ALA A 21 5.26 -11.61 2.97
C ALA A 21 5.76 -10.65 1.87
N MET A 22 5.73 -9.34 2.12
CA MET A 22 6.16 -8.27 1.21
C MET A 22 7.51 -7.65 1.61
N MET A 23 8.15 -8.16 2.68
CA MET A 23 9.48 -7.69 3.07
C MET A 23 10.50 -7.90 1.93
N GLY A 24 11.39 -6.91 1.78
CA GLY A 24 12.40 -6.90 0.72
C GLY A 24 11.91 -6.39 -0.63
N GLN A 25 10.61 -6.14 -0.80
CA GLN A 25 10.09 -5.53 -2.04
C GLN A 25 10.31 -4.02 -2.05
N THR A 26 10.72 -3.50 -3.21
CA THR A 26 10.92 -2.07 -3.43
C THR A 26 9.57 -1.35 -3.42
N PRO A 27 9.39 -0.32 -2.57
CA PRO A 27 8.17 0.48 -2.57
C PRO A 27 8.05 1.30 -3.87
N ARG A 28 6.83 1.37 -4.40
CA ARG A 28 6.43 2.28 -5.49
C ARG A 28 5.40 3.25 -4.94
N TYR A 29 5.60 4.54 -5.13
CA TYR A 29 4.69 5.57 -4.60
C TYR A 29 3.76 6.01 -5.71
N ILE A 30 2.46 5.81 -5.53
CA ILE A 30 1.43 6.14 -6.52
C ILE A 30 0.36 6.99 -5.85
N THR A 31 -0.04 8.07 -6.52
CA THR A 31 -1.12 8.95 -6.06
C THR A 31 -2.30 8.82 -7.01
N VAL A 32 -3.47 8.47 -6.49
CA VAL A 32 -4.72 8.35 -7.27
C VAL A 32 -5.79 9.21 -6.62
N ASP A 33 -6.32 10.19 -7.36
CA ASP A 33 -7.30 11.16 -6.87
C ASP A 33 -6.92 11.84 -5.54
N GLY A 34 -5.63 12.15 -5.36
CA GLY A 34 -5.12 12.78 -4.13
C GLY A 34 -5.02 11.84 -2.91
N ILE A 35 -5.12 10.52 -3.13
CA ILE A 35 -4.77 9.50 -2.13
C ILE A 35 -3.44 8.86 -2.53
N ASP A 36 -2.48 8.92 -1.63
CA ASP A 36 -1.15 8.34 -1.77
C ASP A 36 -1.14 6.91 -1.25
N PHE A 37 -0.52 6.04 -2.03
CA PHE A 37 -0.29 4.65 -1.72
C PHE A 37 1.18 4.30 -1.87
N THR A 38 1.73 3.60 -0.89
CA THR A 38 2.94 2.81 -1.07
C THR A 38 2.54 1.42 -1.57
N ILE A 39 2.90 1.10 -2.82
CA ILE A 39 2.63 -0.17 -3.46
C ILE A 39 3.87 -1.06 -3.44
N ARG A 40 3.68 -2.34 -3.12
CA ARG A 40 4.71 -3.37 -3.20
C ARG A 40 4.17 -4.56 -3.98
N VAL A 41 4.91 -4.99 -5.00
CA VAL A 41 4.54 -6.10 -5.88
C VAL A 41 5.51 -7.24 -5.64
N ARG A 42 4.99 -8.46 -5.50
CA ARG A 42 5.78 -9.68 -5.39
C ARG A 42 5.11 -10.79 -6.17
N ASP A 43 5.75 -11.23 -7.24
CA ASP A 43 5.23 -12.28 -8.12
C ASP A 43 3.78 -11.94 -8.55
N THR A 44 2.80 -12.79 -8.22
CA THR A 44 1.38 -12.60 -8.51
C THR A 44 0.60 -11.94 -7.36
N ARG A 45 1.27 -11.22 -6.46
CA ARG A 45 0.64 -10.55 -5.31
C ARG A 45 1.03 -9.09 -5.25
N VAL A 46 0.11 -8.28 -4.73
CA VAL A 46 0.33 -6.86 -4.52
C VAL A 46 -0.19 -6.43 -3.15
N GLU A 47 0.51 -5.50 -2.54
CA GLU A 47 0.12 -4.79 -1.32
C GLU A 47 0.09 -3.29 -1.59
N ALA A 48 -0.95 -2.62 -1.11
CA ALA A 48 -1.09 -1.18 -1.11
C ALA A 48 -1.29 -0.69 0.32
N ILE A 49 -0.43 0.21 0.78
CA ILE A 49 -0.55 0.88 2.07
C ILE A 49 -0.92 2.34 1.80
N ARG A 50 -2.06 2.80 2.32
CA ARG A 50 -2.46 4.20 2.23
C ARG A 50 -1.59 5.04 3.18
N THR A 51 -0.89 6.02 2.65
CA THR A 51 0.01 6.89 3.43
C THR A 51 -0.55 8.30 3.63
N THR A 52 -1.60 8.68 2.91
CA THR A 52 -2.32 9.95 3.16
C THR A 52 -3.22 9.87 4.39
N MET A 53 -3.20 10.93 5.20
CA MET A 53 -4.15 11.15 6.28
C MET A 53 -5.53 11.49 5.70
N MET A 54 -6.57 10.80 6.16
CA MET A 54 -7.94 10.98 5.67
C MET A 54 -8.92 11.08 6.85
N PRO A 55 -9.84 12.06 6.86
CA PRO A 55 -10.77 12.24 7.98
C PRO A 55 -11.87 11.18 8.07
N ASP A 56 -12.23 10.50 6.97
CA ASP A 56 -13.36 9.56 6.94
C ASP A 56 -13.11 8.33 6.04
N PRO A 57 -12.03 7.56 6.22
CA PRO A 57 -11.67 6.52 5.26
C PRO A 57 -12.70 5.38 5.19
N SER A 58 -13.19 5.07 3.99
CA SER A 58 -14.15 4.00 3.74
C SER A 58 -13.77 3.15 2.54
N ILE A 59 -14.26 1.90 2.51
CA ILE A 59 -14.03 0.92 1.44
C ILE A 59 -14.39 1.51 0.08
N GLY A 60 -15.59 2.09 -0.06
CA GLY A 60 -16.07 2.66 -1.32
C GLY A 60 -15.23 3.83 -1.84
N ARG A 61 -14.51 4.54 -0.96
CA ARG A 61 -13.60 5.61 -1.38
C ARG A 61 -12.20 5.11 -1.67
N VAL A 62 -11.66 4.23 -0.82
CA VAL A 62 -10.23 3.86 -0.90
C VAL A 62 -10.00 2.72 -1.88
N TYR A 63 -10.84 1.68 -1.88
CA TYR A 63 -10.54 0.45 -2.63
C TYR A 63 -10.47 0.65 -4.14
N PRO A 64 -11.37 1.41 -4.80
CA PRO A 64 -11.25 1.65 -6.24
C PRO A 64 -9.93 2.33 -6.64
N ARG A 65 -9.42 3.20 -5.77
CA ARG A 65 -8.18 3.95 -5.99
C ARG A 65 -6.95 3.08 -5.71
N ALA A 66 -7.03 2.26 -4.67
CA ALA A 66 -6.02 1.24 -4.39
C ALA A 66 -5.91 0.23 -5.55
N LEU A 67 -7.04 -0.24 -6.09
CA LEU A 67 -7.06 -1.13 -7.27
C LEU A 67 -6.38 -0.48 -8.46
N HIS A 68 -6.71 0.78 -8.77
CA HIS A 68 -6.04 1.53 -9.83
C HIS A 68 -4.54 1.63 -9.60
N ALA A 69 -4.11 2.02 -8.39
CA ALA A 69 -2.71 2.13 -8.03
C ALA A 69 -1.97 0.78 -8.11
N MET A 70 -2.60 -0.32 -7.71
CA MET A 70 -2.06 -1.67 -7.81
C MET A 70 -1.83 -2.08 -9.27
N GLN A 71 -2.80 -1.82 -10.14
CA GLN A 71 -2.70 -2.14 -11.57
C GLN A 71 -1.65 -1.27 -12.26
N GLU A 72 -1.62 0.03 -11.97
CA GLU A 72 -0.60 0.96 -12.48
C GLU A 72 0.80 0.54 -12.04
N ALA A 73 0.98 0.25 -10.74
CA ALA A 73 2.28 -0.11 -10.19
C ALA A 73 2.77 -1.48 -10.67
N SER A 74 1.89 -2.45 -10.92
CA SER A 74 2.27 -3.80 -11.34
C SER A 74 2.34 -3.97 -12.86
N GLY A 75 1.55 -3.19 -13.62
CA GLY A 75 1.29 -3.45 -15.04
C GLY A 75 0.36 -4.65 -15.30
N CYS A 76 -0.18 -5.26 -14.24
CA CYS A 76 -1.02 -6.45 -14.31
C CYS A 76 -2.47 -6.13 -13.91
N ARG A 77 -3.41 -7.01 -14.25
CA ARG A 77 -4.79 -6.89 -13.74
C ARG A 77 -4.87 -7.43 -12.32
N VAL A 78 -5.69 -6.80 -11.48
CA VAL A 78 -6.05 -7.37 -10.19
C VAL A 78 -7.13 -8.44 -10.41
N VAL A 79 -6.97 -9.61 -9.80
CA VAL A 79 -7.96 -10.70 -9.86
C VAL A 79 -9.24 -10.27 -9.15
N GLU A 80 -10.38 -10.49 -9.79
CA GLU A 80 -11.71 -10.18 -9.23
C GLU A 80 -11.91 -10.88 -7.87
N ASP A 81 -12.55 -10.18 -6.94
CA ASP A 81 -12.80 -10.63 -5.56
C ASP A 81 -11.56 -11.07 -4.75
N SER A 82 -10.35 -10.83 -5.26
CA SER A 82 -9.11 -11.17 -4.56
C SER A 82 -8.66 -10.09 -3.57
N LEU A 83 -9.29 -8.92 -3.54
CA LEU A 83 -8.86 -7.85 -2.66
C LEU A 83 -9.28 -8.12 -1.21
N ARG A 84 -8.32 -8.06 -0.29
CA ARG A 84 -8.49 -8.25 1.17
C ARG A 84 -7.75 -7.20 1.97
N GLY A 85 -8.15 -7.04 3.23
CA GLY A 85 -7.55 -6.11 4.18
C GLY A 85 -8.55 -5.06 4.66
N ASP A 86 -8.04 -3.87 4.98
CA ASP A 86 -8.81 -2.73 5.46
C ASP A 86 -8.49 -1.46 4.66
N VAL A 87 -9.04 -0.32 5.07
CA VAL A 87 -8.86 0.98 4.39
C VAL A 87 -7.47 1.60 4.52
N ALA A 88 -6.57 1.02 5.32
CA ALA A 88 -5.17 1.43 5.46
C ALA A 88 -4.22 0.47 4.72
N VAL A 89 -4.44 -0.84 4.81
CA VAL A 89 -3.60 -1.86 4.15
C VAL A 89 -4.47 -2.81 3.31
N MET A 90 -4.31 -2.75 2.00
CA MET A 90 -4.99 -3.63 1.04
C MET A 90 -4.00 -4.60 0.40
N ARG A 91 -4.45 -5.81 0.11
CA ARG A 91 -3.69 -6.83 -0.61
C ARG A 91 -4.57 -7.48 -1.65
N ALA A 92 -4.02 -7.83 -2.81
CA ALA A 92 -4.75 -8.51 -3.87
C ALA A 92 -3.84 -9.48 -4.64
N ASP A 93 -4.46 -10.36 -5.44
CA ASP A 93 -3.73 -11.20 -6.39
C ASP A 93 -3.72 -10.51 -7.77
N LEU A 94 -2.67 -10.75 -8.53
CA LEU A 94 -2.44 -10.21 -9.86
C LEU A 94 -2.52 -11.30 -10.92
N ASP A 95 -3.14 -10.98 -12.04
CA ASP A 95 -3.10 -11.69 -13.31
C ASP A 95 -2.21 -10.92 -14.29
N CYS A 96 -1.03 -11.48 -14.56
CA CYS A 96 0.00 -10.89 -15.42
C CYS A 96 0.09 -11.57 -16.80
N GLY A 97 -0.85 -12.46 -17.14
CA GLY A 97 -0.83 -13.27 -18.38
C GLY A 97 -0.62 -14.75 -18.16
#